data_AF-A0A2K2A9T0-F1
#
_entry.id   AF-A0A2K2A9T0-F1
#
_cell.length_a   1.000
_cell.length_b   1.000
_cell.length_c   1.000
_cell.angle_alpha   90.00
_cell.angle_beta   90.00
_cell.angle_gamma   90.00
#
_symmetry.space_group_name_H-M   'P 1'
#
loop_
_entity.id
_entity.type
_entity.pdbx_description
1 polymer ?
#
loop_
_entity_poly.entity_id
_entity_poly.type
_entity_poly.pdbx_seq_one_letter_code
_entity_poly.pdbx_strand_id
1 'polypeptide(L)'
;MHYEVFLSFRGENTRRSFTDHLYTALCRAEIRAFRDDDGIRRGENIDLEIKKAIQETKLSIIVFSKDYASSRWCLDELAMIMERRRAVGHIVFPVFYDVDPSEVGTQTGRYGEAFAKHQIRFKDQMERVEGWRKALKEVAYMEGMVLEDGY
;
A
#
# COMPACT_ATOMS: atom_id res chain seq x y z
N MET A 1 17.82 13.19 -3.20
CA MET A 1 17.17 13.49 -1.91
C MET A 1 16.88 12.17 -1.22
N HIS A 2 17.12 12.06 0.09
CA HIS A 2 16.93 10.81 0.84
C HIS A 2 15.57 10.85 1.54
N TYR A 3 14.68 9.91 1.22
CA TYR A 3 13.39 9.77 1.91
C TYR A 3 13.57 8.88 3.15
N GLU A 4 12.84 9.19 4.20
CA GLU A 4 12.84 8.43 5.45
C GLU A 4 11.68 7.45 5.50
N VAL A 5 10.53 7.85 4.94
CA VAL A 5 9.28 7.07 4.92
C VAL A 5 8.80 6.90 3.49
N PHE A 6 8.34 5.71 3.15
CA PHE A 6 7.55 5.46 1.94
C PHE A 6 6.07 5.37 2.31
N LEU A 7 5.22 6.19 1.71
CA LEU A 7 3.78 6.22 1.98
C LEU A 7 3.02 5.64 0.79
N SER A 8 2.49 4.41 0.93
CA SER A 8 1.67 3.73 -0.08
C SER A 8 0.19 3.89 0.24
N PHE A 9 -0.61 4.32 -0.73
CA PHE A 9 -2.04 4.51 -0.59
C PHE A 9 -2.76 4.53 -1.94
N ARG A 10 -4.09 4.37 -1.91
CA ARG A 10 -4.94 4.50 -3.10
C ARG A 10 -5.40 5.94 -3.29
N GLY A 11 -4.83 6.66 -4.25
CA GLY A 11 -5.05 8.08 -4.49
C GLY A 11 -6.44 8.46 -5.00
N GLU A 12 -7.16 7.54 -5.66
CA GLU A 12 -8.48 7.85 -6.25
C GLU A 12 -9.56 8.17 -5.20
N ASN A 13 -9.42 7.67 -3.96
CA ASN A 13 -10.37 7.93 -2.87
C ASN A 13 -9.79 8.74 -1.71
N THR A 14 -8.46 8.84 -1.59
CA THR A 14 -7.83 9.46 -0.41
C THR A 14 -7.19 10.84 -0.65
N ARG A 15 -7.23 11.36 -1.88
CA ARG A 15 -6.62 12.65 -2.26
C ARG A 15 -7.12 13.90 -1.53
N ARG A 16 -8.27 13.83 -0.84
CA ARG A 16 -8.79 14.90 0.05
C ARG A 16 -9.04 14.41 1.49
N SER A 17 -8.37 13.33 1.90
CA SER A 17 -8.69 12.56 3.11
C SER A 17 -7.51 12.46 4.08
N PHE A 18 -7.68 11.64 5.13
CA PHE A 18 -6.67 11.16 6.08
C PHE A 18 -5.23 11.10 5.55
N THR A 19 -4.98 10.55 4.35
CA THR A 19 -3.61 10.40 3.83
C THR A 19 -2.92 11.75 3.54
N ASP A 20 -3.67 12.76 3.12
CA ASP A 20 -3.13 14.12 2.90
C ASP A 20 -2.78 14.81 4.22
N HIS A 21 -3.62 14.62 5.25
CA HIS A 21 -3.33 15.06 6.61
C HIS A 21 -2.13 14.33 7.22
N LEU A 22 -2.03 13.01 7.02
CA LEU A 22 -0.88 12.21 7.44
C LEU A 22 0.41 12.71 6.77
N TYR A 23 0.39 12.90 5.45
CA TYR A 23 1.53 13.45 4.72
C TYR A 23 1.92 14.84 5.23
N THR A 24 0.95 15.72 5.43
CA THR A 24 1.17 17.07 5.97
C THR A 24 1.76 17.01 7.39
N ALA A 25 1.29 16.10 8.24
CA ALA A 25 1.80 15.91 9.60
C ALA A 25 3.25 15.40 9.58
N LEU A 26 3.59 14.44 8.71
CA LEU A 26 4.96 13.99 8.50
C LEU A 26 5.87 15.15 8.08
N CYS A 27 5.44 15.97 7.11
CA CYS A 27 6.19 17.15 6.69
C CYS A 27 6.38 18.18 7.82
N ARG A 28 5.34 18.43 8.64
CA ARG A 28 5.42 19.33 9.80
C ARG A 28 6.34 18.81 10.89
N ALA A 29 6.48 17.49 11.00
CA ALA A 29 7.45 16.83 11.87
C ALA A 29 8.86 16.73 11.24
N GLU A 30 9.09 17.41 10.12
CA GLU A 30 10.36 17.39 9.36
C GLU A 30 10.76 16.00 8.84
N ILE A 31 9.82 15.06 8.74
CA ILE A 31 10.02 13.71 8.19
C ILE A 31 9.81 13.74 6.68
N ARG A 32 10.85 13.36 5.92
CA ARG A 32 10.76 13.30 4.45
C ARG A 32 10.06 12.03 3.99
N ALA A 33 8.79 12.14 3.59
CA ALA A 33 8.02 11.04 3.06
C ALA A 33 7.99 11.04 1.51
N PHE A 34 8.24 9.89 0.89
CA PHE A 34 7.88 9.66 -0.51
C PHE A 34 6.39 9.35 -0.56
N ARG A 35 5.61 10.24 -1.17
CA ARG A 35 4.16 10.10 -1.32
C ARG A 35 3.84 9.39 -2.62
N ASP A 36 3.50 8.12 -2.56
CA ASP A 36 3.16 7.36 -3.76
C ASP A 36 1.66 7.46 -4.07
N ASP A 37 1.33 8.36 -4.99
CA ASP A 37 -0.03 8.60 -5.44
C ASP A 37 -0.32 7.82 -6.72
N ASP A 38 -0.92 6.65 -6.57
CA ASP A 38 -1.29 5.76 -7.67
C ASP A 38 -2.46 6.26 -8.54
N GLY A 39 -3.02 7.44 -8.22
CA GLY A 39 -4.07 8.12 -9.00
C GLY A 39 -3.54 8.95 -10.17
N ILE A 40 -2.22 8.94 -10.44
CA ILE A 40 -1.60 9.54 -11.64
C ILE A 40 -1.08 8.41 -12.54
N ARG A 41 -1.22 8.55 -13.87
CA ARG A 41 -0.59 7.63 -14.83
C ARG A 41 0.93 7.66 -14.65
N ARG A 42 1.50 6.55 -14.17
CA ARG A 42 2.95 6.39 -14.00
C ARG A 42 3.61 6.10 -15.35
N GLY A 43 4.71 6.80 -15.63
CA GLY A 43 5.66 6.45 -16.69
C GLY A 43 6.86 5.69 -16.11
N GLU A 44 7.72 5.14 -16.97
CA GLU A 44 8.88 4.31 -16.56
C GLU A 44 9.80 4.98 -15.53
N ASN A 45 10.03 6.29 -15.67
CA ASN A 45 10.84 7.07 -14.72
C ASN A 45 10.22 7.08 -13.31
N ILE A 46 8.90 7.17 -13.21
CA ILE A 46 8.18 7.19 -11.93
C ILE A 46 8.28 5.81 -11.27
N ASP A 47 8.15 4.73 -12.03
CA ASP A 47 8.29 3.37 -11.50
C ASP A 47 9.70 3.10 -10.94
N LEU A 48 10.74 3.62 -11.60
CA LEU A 48 12.12 3.53 -11.11
C LEU A 48 12.30 4.31 -9.81
N GLU A 49 11.75 5.51 -9.70
CA GLU A 49 11.80 6.32 -8.48
C GLU A 49 11.07 5.64 -7.31
N ILE A 50 9.91 5.03 -7.55
CA ILE A 50 9.15 4.30 -6.53
C ILE A 50 9.94 3.09 -6.03
N LYS A 51 10.48 2.30 -6.95
CA LYS A 51 11.35 1.17 -6.59
C LYS A 51 12.53 1.64 -5.75
N LYS A 52 13.19 2.72 -6.17
CA LYS A 52 14.31 3.30 -5.44
C LYS A 52 13.90 3.78 -4.05
N ALA A 53 12.76 4.47 -3.92
CA ALA A 53 12.26 4.96 -2.64
C ALA A 53 11.93 3.81 -1.67
N ILE A 54 11.26 2.77 -2.15
CA ILE A 54 11.03 1.55 -1.36
C ILE A 54 12.36 0.92 -0.95
N GLN A 55 13.37 0.94 -1.83
CA GLN A 55 14.68 0.35 -1.54
C GLN A 55 15.57 1.18 -0.59
N GLU A 56 15.40 2.49 -0.53
CA GLU A 56 16.26 3.39 0.26
C GLU A 56 15.64 3.79 1.61
N THR A 57 14.32 3.74 1.72
CA THR A 57 13.61 4.04 2.98
C THR A 57 13.75 2.90 3.98
N LYS A 58 13.66 3.23 5.27
CA LYS A 58 13.68 2.25 6.39
C LYS A 58 12.28 1.87 6.87
N LEU A 59 11.29 2.72 6.58
CA LEU A 59 9.90 2.57 7.02
C LEU A 59 8.96 2.75 5.83
N SER A 60 8.01 1.83 5.69
CA SER A 60 6.83 2.02 4.84
C SER A 60 5.58 2.14 5.70
N ILE A 61 4.78 3.17 5.47
CA ILE A 61 3.42 3.30 5.97
C ILE A 61 2.48 2.92 4.83
N ILE A 62 1.58 1.98 5.07
CA ILE A 62 0.64 1.49 4.05
C ILE A 62 -0.78 1.81 4.52
N VAL A 63 -1.48 2.67 3.80
CA VAL A 63 -2.86 3.05 4.11
C VAL A 63 -3.82 2.20 3.28
N PHE A 64 -4.33 1.14 3.90
CA PHE A 64 -5.36 0.29 3.35
C PHE A 64 -6.71 1.00 3.42
N SER A 65 -7.29 1.27 2.26
CA SER A 65 -8.67 1.75 2.11
C SER A 65 -9.52 0.70 1.42
N LYS A 66 -10.85 0.90 1.40
CA LYS A 66 -11.84 0.04 0.72
C LYS A 66 -11.48 -0.35 -0.72
N ASP A 67 -10.76 0.51 -1.45
CA ASP A 67 -10.42 0.30 -2.85
C ASP A 67 -8.92 0.11 -3.10
N TYR A 68 -8.10 -0.08 -2.07
CA TYR A 68 -6.65 -0.30 -2.23
C TYR A 68 -6.35 -1.48 -3.17
N ALA A 69 -7.01 -2.62 -2.97
CA ALA A 69 -6.80 -3.81 -3.78
C ALA A 69 -7.31 -3.69 -5.22
N SER A 70 -8.08 -2.66 -5.57
CA SER A 70 -8.49 -2.43 -6.97
C SER A 70 -7.29 -2.00 -7.84
N SER A 71 -6.28 -1.39 -7.23
CA SER A 71 -5.09 -0.91 -7.93
C SER A 71 -4.02 -1.99 -8.02
N ARG A 72 -3.69 -2.37 -9.26
CA ARG A 72 -2.54 -3.24 -9.54
C ARG A 72 -1.24 -2.67 -8.94
N TRP A 73 -1.06 -1.35 -9.03
CA TRP A 73 0.16 -0.68 -8.60
C TRP A 73 0.34 -0.76 -7.08
N CYS A 74 -0.70 -0.44 -6.30
CA CYS A 74 -0.69 -0.62 -4.85
C CYS A 74 -0.34 -2.07 -4.46
N LEU A 75 -0.91 -3.06 -5.16
CA LEU A 75 -0.61 -4.47 -4.88
C LEU A 75 0.83 -4.86 -5.21
N ASP A 76 1.41 -4.34 -6.29
CA ASP A 76 2.82 -4.57 -6.64
C ASP A 76 3.78 -3.91 -5.63
N GLU A 77 3.49 -2.67 -5.23
CA GLU A 77 4.24 -1.97 -4.18
C GLU A 77 4.22 -2.76 -2.88
N LEU A 78 3.03 -3.20 -2.44
CA LEU A 78 2.86 -4.01 -1.24
C LEU A 78 3.70 -5.28 -1.32
N ALA A 79 3.65 -6.01 -2.43
CA ALA A 79 4.45 -7.22 -2.61
C ALA A 79 5.95 -6.95 -2.46
N MET A 80 6.45 -5.85 -3.06
CA MET A 80 7.85 -5.45 -2.98
C MET A 80 8.26 -4.99 -1.57
N ILE A 81 7.40 -4.23 -0.89
CA ILE A 81 7.62 -3.79 0.50
C ILE A 81 7.71 -5.01 1.43
N MET A 82 6.78 -5.96 1.29
CA MET A 82 6.77 -7.18 2.11
C MET A 82 7.94 -8.10 1.79
N GLU A 83 8.42 -8.12 0.54
CA GLU A 83 9.67 -8.80 0.19
C GLU A 83 10.87 -8.18 0.90
N ARG A 84 11.01 -6.85 0.86
CA ARG A 84 12.05 -6.15 1.61
C ARG A 84 11.98 -6.38 3.11
N ARG A 85 10.78 -6.40 3.70
CA ARG A 85 10.59 -6.72 5.11
C ARG A 85 11.23 -8.08 5.44
N ARG A 86 10.96 -9.10 4.62
CA ARG A 86 11.52 -10.45 4.81
C ARG A 86 13.01 -10.51 4.55
N ALA A 87 13.52 -9.78 3.56
CA ALA A 87 14.92 -9.85 3.14
C ALA A 87 15.88 -9.08 4.06
N VAL A 88 15.49 -7.88 4.51
CA VAL A 88 16.40 -6.93 5.19
C VAL A 88 15.80 -6.31 6.46
N GLY A 89 14.65 -6.81 6.93
CA GLY A 89 14.01 -6.28 8.15
C GLY A 89 13.42 -4.89 7.99
N HIS A 90 13.02 -4.52 6.76
CA HIS A 90 12.34 -3.24 6.48
C HIS A 90 11.10 -3.08 7.37
N ILE A 91 10.94 -1.90 7.99
CA ILE A 91 9.83 -1.65 8.91
C ILE A 91 8.57 -1.36 8.10
N VAL A 92 7.47 -2.04 8.43
CA VAL A 92 6.17 -1.84 7.79
C VAL A 92 5.15 -1.50 8.86
N PHE A 93 4.42 -0.41 8.64
CA PHE A 93 3.37 0.05 9.53
C PHE A 93 2.04 0.15 8.77
N PRO A 94 1.15 -0.84 8.91
CA PRO A 94 -0.16 -0.82 8.26
C PRO A 94 -1.14 0.09 9.00
N VAL A 95 -1.89 0.88 8.22
CA VAL A 95 -3.02 1.68 8.67
C VAL A 95 -4.25 1.19 7.91
N PHE A 96 -5.25 0.72 8.64
CA PHE A 96 -6.52 0.23 8.10
C PHE A 96 -7.56 1.34 8.24
N TYR A 97 -7.78 2.07 7.16
CA TYR A 97 -8.67 3.23 7.11
C TYR A 97 -10.03 2.84 6.52
N ASP A 98 -11.05 2.82 7.39
CA ASP A 98 -12.43 2.44 7.07
C ASP A 98 -12.49 1.05 6.40
N VAL A 99 -11.65 0.12 6.89
CA VAL A 99 -11.60 -1.27 6.44
C VAL A 99 -11.20 -2.17 7.61
N ASP A 100 -11.84 -3.33 7.71
CA ASP A 100 -11.49 -4.35 8.69
C ASP A 100 -10.18 -5.05 8.26
N PRO A 101 -9.14 -5.13 9.12
CA PRO A 101 -7.91 -5.87 8.84
C PRO A 101 -8.18 -7.32 8.41
N SER A 102 -9.21 -7.96 8.96
CA SER A 102 -9.62 -9.32 8.58
C SER A 102 -10.07 -9.38 7.12
N GLU A 103 -10.83 -8.39 6.62
CA GLU A 103 -11.22 -8.31 5.21
C GLU A 103 -10.00 -8.18 4.29
N VAL A 104 -9.01 -7.37 4.68
CA VAL A 104 -7.73 -7.23 3.97
C VAL A 104 -6.99 -8.58 3.93
N GLY A 105 -6.89 -9.24 5.08
CA GLY A 105 -6.10 -10.46 5.28
C GLY A 105 -6.71 -11.74 4.68
N THR A 106 -8.04 -11.83 4.61
CA THR A 106 -8.77 -12.94 3.96
C THR A 106 -9.22 -12.61 2.54
N GLN A 107 -9.01 -11.36 2.10
CA GLN A 107 -9.46 -10.84 0.80
C GLN A 107 -10.94 -11.13 0.55
N THR A 108 -11.79 -10.77 1.51
CA THR A 108 -13.26 -10.84 1.41
C THR A 108 -13.82 -9.46 1.06
N GLY A 109 -15.15 -9.29 1.00
CA GLY A 109 -15.77 -7.99 0.72
C GLY A 109 -15.25 -7.34 -0.57
N ARG A 110 -14.89 -6.05 -0.49
CA ARG A 110 -14.40 -5.30 -1.66
C ARG A 110 -13.04 -5.78 -2.15
N TYR A 111 -12.21 -6.31 -1.24
CA TYR A 111 -10.95 -6.94 -1.59
C TYR A 111 -11.20 -8.21 -2.41
N GLY A 112 -12.17 -9.03 -2.02
CA GLY A 112 -12.57 -10.22 -2.76
C GLY A 112 -13.05 -9.91 -4.18
N GLU A 113 -13.90 -8.89 -4.33
CA GLU A 113 -14.36 -8.41 -5.64
C GLU A 113 -13.21 -7.92 -6.52
N ALA A 114 -12.25 -7.18 -5.94
CA ALA A 114 -11.07 -6.73 -6.66
C ALA A 114 -10.21 -7.91 -7.13
N PHE A 115 -10.00 -8.92 -6.28
CA PHE A 115 -9.23 -10.11 -6.65
C PHE A 115 -9.93 -10.95 -7.72
N ALA A 116 -11.25 -11.06 -7.73
CA ALA A 116 -11.98 -11.74 -8.79
C ALA A 116 -11.70 -11.09 -10.16
N LYS A 117 -11.68 -9.75 -10.21
CA LYS A 117 -11.33 -9.00 -11.43
C LYS A 117 -9.87 -9.21 -11.83
N HIS A 118 -8.94 -9.19 -10.87
CA HIS A 118 -7.52 -9.41 -11.14
C HIS A 118 -7.22 -10.83 -11.61
N GLN A 119 -7.88 -11.86 -11.07
CA GLN A 119 -7.72 -13.24 -11.53
C GLN A 119 -8.09 -13.42 -13.00
N ILE A 120 -9.15 -12.75 -13.46
CA ILE A 120 -9.53 -12.76 -14.88
C ILE A 120 -8.50 -12.00 -15.72
N ARG A 121 -8.10 -10.81 -15.26
CA ARG A 121 -7.18 -9.92 -15.99
C ARG A 121 -5.76 -10.47 -16.09
N PHE A 122 -5.30 -11.17 -15.06
CA PHE A 122 -3.93 -11.71 -14.91
C PHE A 122 -3.94 -13.25 -14.89
N LYS A 123 -4.86 -13.88 -15.62
CA LYS A 123 -4.99 -15.34 -15.70
C LYS A 123 -3.70 -16.06 -16.11
N ASP A 124 -2.84 -15.39 -16.87
CA ASP A 124 -1.55 -15.92 -17.35
C ASP A 124 -0.37 -15.51 -16.46
N GLN A 125 -0.62 -14.82 -15.33
CA GLN A 125 0.36 -14.34 -14.34
C GLN A 125 -0.13 -14.63 -12.92
N MET A 126 -0.65 -15.85 -12.70
CA MET A 126 -1.29 -16.21 -11.42
C MET A 126 -0.32 -16.21 -10.24
N GLU A 127 0.98 -16.42 -10.49
CA GLU A 127 2.03 -16.29 -9.48
C GLU A 127 2.10 -14.88 -8.89
N ARG A 128 1.82 -13.85 -9.70
CA ARG A 128 1.76 -12.45 -9.24
C ARG A 128 0.54 -12.22 -8.36
N VAL A 129 -0.62 -12.72 -8.78
CA VAL A 129 -1.86 -12.61 -8.01
C VAL A 129 -1.71 -13.31 -6.65
N GLU A 130 -1.08 -14.48 -6.62
CA GLU A 130 -0.79 -15.19 -5.37
C GLU A 130 0.22 -14.43 -4.49
N GLY A 131 1.23 -13.81 -5.11
CA GLY A 131 2.14 -12.90 -4.42
C GLY A 131 1.42 -11.76 -3.71
N TRP A 132 0.44 -11.14 -4.35
CA TRP A 132 -0.40 -10.10 -3.74
C TRP A 132 -1.24 -10.64 -2.59
N ARG A 133 -1.89 -11.82 -2.75
CA ARG A 133 -2.66 -12.45 -1.67
C ARG A 133 -1.81 -12.73 -0.44
N LYS A 134 -0.62 -13.31 -0.65
CA LYS A 134 0.33 -13.58 0.42
C LYS A 134 0.75 -12.30 1.14
N ALA A 135 1.05 -11.24 0.40
CA ALA A 135 1.46 -9.97 0.98
C ALA A 135 0.35 -9.31 1.82
N LEU A 136 -0.90 -9.29 1.33
CA LEU A 136 -2.06 -8.81 2.08
C LEU A 136 -2.35 -9.65 3.32
N LYS A 137 -2.26 -10.98 3.19
CA LYS A 137 -2.42 -11.88 4.32
C LYS A 137 -1.37 -11.58 5.39
N GLU A 138 -0.09 -11.50 5.03
CA GLU A 138 1.00 -11.25 5.99
C GLU A 138 0.84 -9.89 6.70
N VAL A 139 0.61 -8.82 5.93
CA VAL A 139 0.54 -7.46 6.49
C VAL A 139 -0.71 -7.25 7.36
N ALA A 140 -1.82 -7.94 7.09
CA ALA A 140 -3.05 -7.84 7.88
C ALA A 140 -2.93 -8.38 9.31
N TYR A 141 -1.99 -9.30 9.57
CA TYR A 141 -1.71 -9.83 10.91
C TYR A 141 -0.58 -9.07 11.64
N MET A 142 -0.05 -8.00 11.04
CA MET A 142 0.93 -7.15 11.71
C MET A 142 0.24 -6.15 12.63
N GLU A 143 0.94 -5.72 13.68
CA GLU A 143 0.51 -4.58 14.50
C GLU A 143 0.42 -3.32 13.64
N GLY A 144 -0.67 -2.59 13.79
CA GLY A 144 -0.99 -1.41 13.01
C GLY A 144 -2.08 -0.58 13.66
N MET A 145 -2.60 0.39 12.93
CA MET A 145 -3.70 1.24 13.39
C MET A 145 -4.97 0.96 12.61
N VAL A 146 -6.07 0.73 13.32
CA VAL A 146 -7.42 0.71 12.72
C VAL A 146 -8.06 2.06 12.97
N LEU A 147 -8.51 2.70 11.91
CA LEU A 147 -9.15 4.00 11.93
C LEU A 147 -10.50 3.89 11.23
N GLU A 148 -11.56 4.20 11.94
CA GLU A 148 -12.91 4.32 11.38
C GLU A 148 -13.16 5.79 11.02
N ASP A 149 -13.80 6.05 9.89
CA ASP A 149 -14.23 7.40 9.56
C ASP A 149 -15.42 7.73 10.49
N GLY A 150 -15.12 8.42 11.59
CA GLY A 150 -16.11 8.81 12.57
C GLY A 150 -16.90 10.04 12.08
N TYR A 151 -18.11 9.78 11.59
CA TYR A 151 -19.22 10.72 11.31
C TYR A 151 -19.07 11.70 10.15
#